data_AF-A0A3M6QD87-F1
#
_entry.id   AF-A0A3M6QD87-F1
#
_cell.length_a   1.000
_cell.length_b   1.000
_cell.length_c   1.000
_cell.angle_alpha   90.00
_cell.angle_beta   90.00
_cell.angle_gamma   90.00
#
_symmetry.space_group_name_H-M   'P 1'
#
loop_
_entity.id
_entity.type
_entity.pdbx_description
1 polymer ?
#
loop_
_entity_poly.entity_id
_entity_poly.type
_entity_poly.pdbx_seq_one_letter_code
_entity_poly.pdbx_strand_id
1 'polypeptide(L)'
;MPATLRPSHRAAMLWPLPLLLSLGAGPITAAPADQTPAHATAAPAPQVSQASQPDAITPDGGRYFGPLRNGLMHGQGRMEWPNGRRYVGGFENGLFSGQGQMQSPDGSEHQGQYRAGVAHGMGRLRFPNGDIYTGPFAGDLPDGQGKLEVQELGTFTGSFQKGQLQGVMALAHVSGIRYEGQMEDGTFSGPGRITLPDGTVIEGELEGDAIHGEGSVRYPDGNHYSGELLHSEPHGKGRMRYANGDEYRGEFLGGMPFGEGTMRYAKRQADGRRTVKGHWVAGRLQQEPSKAPAPSQSSLLARLRAASDTAPDTPAQWQANVETALYNQNTLLARTFAQLRPHTPGQSDLYALLVAGDGTQEVFRREVTQVHRLLDRQYATQGRSIALINSRTGVERAPLATQHSLRASLSALAKVMDPAEDVLLLFLTSHGSPEHALSLQMRGMELRDLPAQTLAQILRESGIQRRIVVVSACYSGGFIEPLKDEHTLIITAARADRTSFGCADDNDFTYFGRAFFGQALAQPGATLSTAFAHASALVRQWEGEHDHAQAPTQTQASHATQTQRSTQYSEPQMHGTPAWIAWLDQQWLRWGQAHNTTQSKTPLNGR
;
A
#
# COMPACT_ATOMS: atom_id res chain seq x y z
N MET A 1 28.27 -69.02 -0.63
CA MET A 1 29.10 -67.87 -0.20
C MET A 1 28.43 -66.61 -0.72
N PRO A 2 28.06 -65.65 0.14
CA PRO A 2 27.32 -64.47 -0.28
C PRO A 2 28.26 -63.48 -0.95
N ALA A 3 27.93 -63.07 -2.18
CA ALA A 3 28.64 -62.01 -2.87
C ALA A 3 28.23 -60.67 -2.25
N THR A 4 29.15 -60.13 -1.46
CA THR A 4 29.13 -58.76 -0.93
C THR A 4 29.23 -57.75 -2.07
N LEU A 5 28.26 -56.85 -2.17
CA LEU A 5 28.37 -55.63 -2.97
C LEU A 5 28.25 -54.42 -2.03
N ARG A 6 29.33 -53.65 -1.96
CA ARG A 6 29.43 -52.27 -1.43
C ARG A 6 30.58 -51.59 -2.19
N PRO A 7 30.63 -50.24 -2.24
CA PRO A 7 29.53 -49.27 -2.29
C PRO A 7 29.75 -48.23 -3.40
N SER A 8 28.70 -47.51 -3.80
CA SER A 8 28.87 -46.14 -4.29
C SER A 8 27.89 -45.25 -3.56
N HIS A 9 28.43 -44.42 -2.67
CA HIS A 9 27.71 -43.34 -2.00
C HIS A 9 26.99 -42.47 -3.04
N ARG A 10 25.65 -42.45 -2.98
CA ARG A 10 24.88 -41.29 -3.43
C ARG A 10 24.13 -40.77 -2.22
N ALA A 11 24.36 -39.49 -1.98
CA ALA A 11 23.94 -38.77 -0.80
C ALA A 11 22.43 -38.92 -0.56
N ALA A 12 22.09 -39.26 0.68
CA ALA A 12 20.82 -38.86 1.25
C ALA A 12 20.82 -37.33 1.33
N MET A 13 20.21 -36.65 0.35
CA MET A 13 19.84 -35.26 0.51
C MET A 13 18.53 -35.21 1.27
N LEU A 14 18.66 -35.03 2.58
CA LEU A 14 17.69 -34.27 3.36
C LEU A 14 17.46 -32.96 2.60
N TRP A 15 16.21 -32.55 2.45
CA TRP A 15 15.87 -31.21 1.99
C TRP A 15 15.88 -30.28 3.21
N PRO A 16 16.87 -29.39 3.35
CA PRO A 16 16.66 -28.15 4.05
C PRO A 16 16.86 -27.00 3.06
N LEU A 17 15.81 -26.21 2.81
CA LEU A 17 15.82 -24.75 2.62
C LEU A 17 14.50 -24.33 1.95
N PRO A 18 13.83 -23.26 2.42
CA PRO A 18 12.79 -22.62 1.64
C PRO A 18 13.40 -22.17 0.31
N LEU A 19 12.63 -22.25 -0.77
CA LEU A 19 13.02 -21.71 -2.07
C LEU A 19 13.25 -20.20 -1.92
N LEU A 20 14.49 -19.78 -1.70
CA LEU A 20 14.89 -18.39 -1.88
C LEU A 20 14.92 -18.16 -3.40
N LEU A 21 13.97 -17.35 -3.88
CA LEU A 21 14.04 -16.79 -5.23
C LEU A 21 15.38 -16.06 -5.40
N SER A 22 16.29 -16.67 -6.14
CA SER A 22 17.49 -16.02 -6.65
C SER A 22 17.32 -15.98 -8.16
N LEU A 23 17.05 -14.78 -8.67
CA LEU A 23 16.90 -14.50 -10.09
C LEU A 23 18.27 -14.10 -10.65
N GLY A 24 18.59 -14.56 -11.85
CA GLY A 24 19.85 -14.30 -12.54
C GLY A 24 19.59 -13.57 -13.85
N ALA A 25 20.29 -12.47 -14.09
CA ALA A 25 20.11 -11.63 -15.28
C ALA A 25 20.70 -12.29 -16.55
N GLY A 26 19.88 -12.41 -17.59
CA GLY A 26 20.28 -12.82 -18.94
C GLY A 26 19.24 -12.39 -19.97
N PRO A 27 19.63 -11.92 -21.17
CA PRO A 27 18.69 -11.36 -22.13
C PRO A 27 17.87 -12.46 -22.81
N ILE A 28 16.56 -12.27 -22.96
CA ILE A 28 15.65 -13.18 -23.67
C ILE A 28 15.08 -12.48 -24.90
N THR A 29 15.25 -13.10 -26.06
CA THR A 29 14.57 -12.76 -27.32
C THR A 29 13.20 -13.44 -27.37
N ALA A 30 12.16 -12.67 -27.71
CA ALA A 30 10.78 -13.14 -27.82
C ALA A 30 10.59 -14.06 -29.05
N ALA A 31 9.89 -15.19 -28.86
CA ALA A 31 9.38 -16.06 -29.91
C ALA A 31 7.84 -16.16 -29.80
N PRO A 32 7.12 -16.40 -30.91
CA PRO A 32 5.68 -16.10 -30.98
C PRO A 32 4.82 -17.16 -30.28
N ALA A 33 3.74 -16.67 -29.68
CA ALA A 33 2.66 -17.46 -29.10
C ALA A 33 1.74 -17.97 -30.20
N ASP A 34 1.64 -19.28 -30.37
CA ASP A 34 0.39 -20.01 -30.61
C ASP A 34 0.71 -21.51 -30.71
N GLN A 35 0.35 -22.32 -29.70
CA GLN A 35 -0.08 -23.74 -29.77
C GLN A 35 -0.49 -24.18 -28.35
N THR A 36 -1.79 -24.17 -28.07
CA THR A 36 -2.37 -24.81 -26.89
C THR A 36 -2.36 -26.33 -27.08
N PRO A 37 -1.70 -27.14 -26.25
CA PRO A 37 -1.94 -28.58 -26.25
C PRO A 37 -3.21 -28.88 -25.44
N ALA A 38 -4.07 -29.68 -26.05
CA ALA A 38 -5.31 -30.17 -25.48
C ALA A 38 -5.14 -30.80 -24.09
N HIS A 39 -6.17 -30.64 -23.26
CA HIS A 39 -6.35 -31.30 -21.97
C HIS A 39 -6.03 -32.80 -22.04
N ALA A 40 -4.87 -33.19 -21.53
CA ALA A 40 -4.59 -34.57 -21.19
C ALA A 40 -5.38 -34.92 -19.92
N THR A 41 -6.50 -35.61 -20.11
CA THR A 41 -7.23 -36.30 -19.04
C THR A 41 -6.27 -37.16 -18.22
N ALA A 42 -6.19 -36.89 -16.92
CA ALA A 42 -5.42 -37.68 -15.97
C ALA A 42 -5.84 -39.16 -16.06
N ALA A 43 -4.90 -40.05 -16.36
CA ALA A 43 -5.11 -41.48 -16.29
C ALA A 43 -5.47 -41.90 -14.84
N PRO A 44 -6.35 -42.89 -14.65
CA PRO A 44 -6.75 -43.34 -13.32
C PRO A 44 -5.54 -43.85 -12.54
N ALA A 45 -5.53 -43.60 -11.22
CA ALA A 45 -4.47 -44.04 -10.32
C ALA A 45 -4.30 -45.58 -10.38
N PRO A 46 -3.06 -46.10 -10.46
CA PRO A 46 -2.84 -47.54 -10.51
C PRO A 46 -3.28 -48.21 -9.21
N GLN A 47 -4.14 -49.22 -9.31
CA GLN A 47 -4.55 -50.06 -8.19
C GLN A 47 -3.38 -50.99 -7.81
N VAL A 48 -2.76 -50.75 -6.65
CA VAL A 48 -1.66 -51.58 -6.12
C VAL A 48 -2.15 -52.47 -4.99
N SER A 49 -1.68 -53.72 -5.00
CA SER A 49 -1.92 -54.79 -4.02
C SER A 49 -1.94 -54.32 -2.54
N GLN A 50 -2.98 -54.72 -1.80
CA GLN A 50 -3.11 -54.54 -0.33
C GLN A 50 -2.37 -55.62 0.49
N ALA A 51 -1.40 -56.31 -0.09
CA ALA A 51 -0.64 -57.36 0.62
C ALA A 51 -0.02 -56.84 1.93
N SER A 52 -0.17 -57.64 3.00
CA SER A 52 0.27 -57.32 4.35
C SER A 52 1.75 -57.64 4.62
N GLN A 53 2.36 -58.53 3.82
CA GLN A 53 3.79 -58.88 3.90
C GLN A 53 4.53 -58.41 2.64
N PRO A 54 5.79 -57.93 2.77
CA PRO A 54 6.57 -57.46 1.63
C PRO A 54 7.14 -58.63 0.83
N ASP A 55 7.16 -58.48 -0.49
CA ASP A 55 7.76 -59.43 -1.43
C ASP A 55 9.30 -59.32 -1.46
N ALA A 56 9.84 -58.14 -1.12
CA ALA A 56 11.27 -57.93 -0.95
C ALA A 56 11.57 -56.86 0.11
N ILE A 57 12.74 -56.95 0.73
CA ILE A 57 13.29 -55.93 1.63
C ILE A 57 14.64 -55.48 1.08
N THR A 58 14.79 -54.20 0.81
CA THR A 58 16.03 -53.60 0.29
C THR A 58 17.06 -53.41 1.43
N PRO A 59 18.36 -53.28 1.11
CA PRO A 59 19.41 -53.11 2.14
C PRO A 59 19.26 -51.87 3.04
N ASP A 60 18.57 -50.84 2.55
CA ASP A 60 18.21 -49.62 3.30
C ASP A 60 16.90 -49.77 4.11
N GLY A 61 16.36 -50.99 4.21
CA GLY A 61 15.17 -51.31 5.00
C GLY A 61 13.84 -51.00 4.30
N GLY A 62 13.87 -50.61 3.01
CA GLY A 62 12.67 -50.42 2.20
C GLY A 62 11.91 -51.72 2.00
N ARG A 63 10.59 -51.68 2.18
CA ARG A 63 9.67 -52.81 2.04
C ARG A 63 8.93 -52.68 0.71
N TYR A 64 9.15 -53.62 -0.19
CA TYR A 64 8.54 -53.64 -1.52
C TYR A 64 7.39 -54.64 -1.58
N PHE A 65 6.33 -54.26 -2.28
CA PHE A 65 5.14 -55.08 -2.50
C PHE A 65 4.78 -55.00 -3.99
N GLY A 66 5.00 -56.10 -4.71
CA GLY A 66 4.86 -56.16 -6.15
C GLY A 66 5.69 -57.29 -6.81
N PRO A 67 5.63 -57.40 -8.15
CA PRO A 67 6.30 -58.47 -8.88
C PRO A 67 7.84 -58.36 -8.81
N LEU A 68 8.49 -59.52 -8.81
CA LEU A 68 9.93 -59.63 -8.98
C LEU A 68 10.26 -60.31 -10.31
N ARG A 69 11.30 -59.83 -11.00
CA ARG A 69 11.85 -60.47 -12.19
C ARG A 69 13.36 -60.60 -12.02
N ASN A 70 13.85 -61.85 -12.02
CA ASN A 70 15.25 -62.18 -11.74
C ASN A 70 15.74 -61.62 -10.39
N GLY A 71 14.89 -61.63 -9.36
CA GLY A 71 15.20 -61.09 -8.04
C GLY A 71 15.18 -59.56 -7.93
N LEU A 72 14.87 -58.84 -9.01
CA LEU A 72 14.77 -57.38 -9.03
C LEU A 72 13.30 -56.93 -9.07
N MET A 73 12.99 -55.80 -8.42
CA MET A 73 11.66 -55.19 -8.46
C MET A 73 11.26 -54.87 -9.90
N HIS A 74 10.06 -55.27 -10.30
CA HIS A 74 9.58 -55.11 -11.66
C HIS A 74 8.06 -54.97 -11.77
N GLY A 75 7.58 -54.22 -12.77
CA GLY A 75 6.15 -54.01 -12.99
C GLY A 75 5.57 -52.98 -12.04
N GLN A 76 4.26 -53.03 -11.77
CA GLN A 76 3.61 -52.11 -10.84
C GLN A 76 3.78 -52.60 -9.40
N GLY A 77 4.15 -51.71 -8.48
CA GLY A 77 4.30 -52.03 -7.07
C GLY A 77 4.28 -50.81 -6.16
N ARG A 78 4.42 -51.06 -4.86
CA ARG A 78 4.63 -50.01 -3.86
C ARG A 78 5.89 -50.30 -3.04
N MET A 79 6.62 -49.25 -2.69
CA MET A 79 7.76 -49.30 -1.80
C MET A 79 7.54 -48.34 -0.63
N GLU A 80 7.82 -48.81 0.58
CA GLU A 80 7.67 -48.06 1.83
C GLU A 80 8.98 -48.13 2.63
N TRP A 81 9.48 -46.99 3.06
CA TRP A 81 10.72 -46.92 3.84
C TRP A 81 10.43 -46.62 5.31
N PRO A 82 11.32 -47.04 6.23
CA PRO A 82 11.19 -46.76 7.66
C PRO A 82 11.16 -45.26 7.99
N ASN A 83 11.72 -44.41 7.13
CA ASN A 83 11.71 -42.95 7.29
C ASN A 83 10.38 -42.29 6.89
N GLY A 84 9.36 -43.06 6.49
CA GLY A 84 8.06 -42.54 6.06
C GLY A 84 7.96 -42.22 4.56
N ARG A 85 9.05 -42.33 3.80
CA ARG A 85 8.98 -42.21 2.33
C ARG A 85 8.12 -43.34 1.76
N ARG A 86 7.36 -43.05 0.70
CA ARG A 86 6.54 -44.03 -0.01
C ARG A 86 6.55 -43.78 -1.51
N TYR A 87 6.64 -44.85 -2.30
CA TYR A 87 6.50 -44.80 -3.75
C TYR A 87 5.45 -45.82 -4.21
N VAL A 88 4.62 -45.43 -5.17
CA VAL A 88 3.63 -46.29 -5.82
C VAL A 88 3.74 -46.08 -7.32
N GLY A 89 4.07 -47.11 -8.08
CA GLY A 89 4.21 -46.98 -9.53
C GLY A 89 5.01 -48.10 -10.18
N GLY A 90 5.54 -47.80 -11.37
CA GLY A 90 6.32 -48.76 -12.16
C GLY A 90 7.75 -48.95 -11.65
N PHE A 91 8.24 -50.17 -11.84
CA PHE A 91 9.59 -50.61 -11.53
C PHE A 91 10.20 -51.35 -12.72
N GLU A 92 11.47 -51.08 -12.99
CA GLU A 92 12.26 -51.76 -14.00
C GLU A 92 13.68 -51.97 -13.51
N ASN A 93 14.14 -53.23 -13.52
CA ASN A 93 15.47 -53.62 -13.05
C ASN A 93 15.79 -53.09 -11.64
N GLY A 94 14.81 -53.08 -10.73
CA GLY A 94 14.98 -52.60 -9.36
C GLY A 94 14.87 -51.08 -9.18
N LEU A 95 14.62 -50.30 -10.23
CA LEU A 95 14.54 -48.84 -10.18
C LEU A 95 13.13 -48.35 -10.52
N PHE A 96 12.76 -47.17 -10.03
CA PHE A 96 11.52 -46.50 -10.45
C PHE A 96 11.57 -46.21 -11.95
N SER A 97 10.49 -46.57 -12.65
CA SER A 97 10.37 -46.42 -14.10
C SER A 97 8.91 -46.22 -14.50
N GLY A 98 8.66 -45.42 -15.54
CA GLY A 98 7.31 -45.16 -16.03
C GLY A 98 6.55 -44.19 -15.12
N GLN A 99 5.24 -44.38 -14.97
CA GLN A 99 4.40 -43.51 -14.13
C GLN A 99 4.47 -43.94 -12.66
N GLY A 100 4.51 -42.98 -11.75
CA GLY A 100 4.49 -43.23 -10.31
C GLY A 100 4.13 -42.01 -9.46
N GLN A 101 3.93 -42.26 -8.18
CA GLN A 101 3.70 -41.27 -7.13
C GLN A 101 4.70 -41.51 -6.00
N MET A 102 5.44 -40.47 -5.61
CA MET A 102 6.35 -40.44 -4.48
C MET A 102 5.80 -39.49 -3.42
N GLN A 103 5.76 -39.96 -2.18
CA GLN A 103 5.43 -39.17 -1.00
C GLN A 103 6.68 -39.16 -0.12
N SER A 104 7.19 -37.97 0.15
CA SER A 104 8.41 -37.75 0.90
C SER A 104 8.12 -37.56 2.40
N PRO A 105 9.09 -37.82 3.28
CA PRO A 105 8.91 -37.64 4.73
C PRO A 105 8.58 -36.20 5.16
N ASP A 106 8.96 -35.21 4.36
CA ASP A 106 8.68 -33.79 4.60
C ASP A 106 7.24 -33.38 4.21
N GLY A 107 6.44 -34.32 3.67
CA GLY A 107 5.08 -34.08 3.20
C GLY A 107 4.98 -33.67 1.72
N SER A 108 6.11 -33.55 1.00
CA SER A 108 6.07 -33.30 -0.45
C SER A 108 5.55 -34.53 -1.22
N GLU A 109 4.81 -34.26 -2.29
CA GLU A 109 4.19 -35.30 -3.14
C GLU A 109 4.52 -35.05 -4.60
N HIS A 110 5.23 -35.97 -5.24
CA HIS A 110 5.46 -35.96 -6.68
C HIS A 110 4.62 -37.02 -7.38
N GLN A 111 3.91 -36.64 -8.43
CA GLN A 111 3.21 -37.54 -9.34
C GLN A 111 3.70 -37.33 -10.76
N GLY A 112 4.24 -38.36 -11.41
CA GLY A 112 4.68 -38.21 -12.78
C GLY A 112 5.56 -39.34 -13.28
N GLN A 113 6.35 -39.02 -14.29
CA GLN A 113 7.25 -39.95 -14.94
C GLN A 113 8.56 -40.13 -14.16
N TYR A 114 9.06 -41.35 -14.15
CA TYR A 114 10.31 -41.79 -13.56
C TYR A 114 11.14 -42.54 -14.59
N ARG A 115 12.46 -42.36 -14.54
CA ARG A 115 13.41 -43.11 -15.37
C ARG A 115 14.67 -43.38 -14.58
N ALA A 116 15.05 -44.65 -14.48
CA ALA A 116 16.25 -45.09 -13.75
C ALA A 116 16.29 -44.58 -12.29
N GLY A 117 15.14 -44.58 -11.62
CA GLY A 117 15.04 -44.27 -10.19
C GLY A 117 14.86 -42.80 -9.83
N VAL A 118 14.86 -41.89 -10.81
CA VAL A 118 14.67 -40.44 -10.58
C VAL A 118 13.45 -39.93 -11.36
N ALA A 119 12.81 -38.87 -10.86
CA ALA A 119 11.76 -38.18 -11.60
C ALA A 119 12.34 -37.60 -12.90
N HIS A 120 11.64 -37.85 -14.00
CA HIS A 120 12.05 -37.44 -15.33
C HIS A 120 10.86 -37.29 -16.26
N GLY A 121 10.83 -36.25 -17.10
CA GLY A 121 9.70 -35.97 -17.99
C GLY A 121 8.58 -35.25 -17.24
N MET A 122 7.34 -35.35 -17.71
CA MET A 122 6.25 -34.57 -17.12
C MET A 122 5.83 -35.10 -15.73
N GLY A 123 5.60 -34.17 -14.81
CA GLY A 123 5.08 -34.46 -13.48
C GLY A 123 4.43 -33.27 -12.80
N ARG A 124 3.91 -33.52 -11.60
CA ARG A 124 3.32 -32.55 -10.69
C ARG A 124 3.90 -32.75 -9.30
N LEU A 125 4.50 -31.72 -8.73
CA LEU A 125 5.07 -31.71 -7.38
C LEU A 125 4.26 -30.78 -6.51
N ARG A 126 3.71 -31.30 -5.41
CA ARG A 126 3.12 -30.53 -4.33
C ARG A 126 4.16 -30.38 -3.21
N PHE A 127 4.47 -29.14 -2.85
CA PHE A 127 5.40 -28.83 -1.78
C PHE A 127 4.71 -28.90 -0.40
N PRO A 128 5.46 -29.02 0.71
CA PRO A 128 4.89 -29.07 2.06
C PRO A 128 4.07 -27.84 2.45
N ASN A 129 4.42 -26.66 1.91
CA ASN A 129 3.67 -25.42 2.09
C ASN A 129 2.37 -25.35 1.25
N GLY A 130 2.12 -26.36 0.41
CA GLY A 130 0.92 -26.46 -0.41
C GLY A 130 1.05 -25.85 -1.82
N ASP A 131 2.20 -25.29 -2.17
CA ASP A 131 2.49 -24.84 -3.54
C ASP A 131 2.55 -26.03 -4.50
N ILE A 132 2.26 -25.80 -5.78
CA ILE A 132 2.18 -26.85 -6.79
C ILE A 132 2.99 -26.46 -8.02
N TYR A 133 4.02 -27.23 -8.34
CA TYR A 133 4.68 -27.19 -9.63
C TYR A 133 4.08 -28.25 -10.58
N THR A 134 3.84 -27.87 -11.84
CA THR A 134 3.46 -28.77 -12.93
C THR A 134 4.34 -28.51 -14.13
N GLY A 135 5.06 -29.53 -14.60
CA GLY A 135 5.99 -29.38 -15.71
C GLY A 135 6.98 -30.53 -15.85
N PRO A 136 7.98 -30.37 -16.71
CA PRO A 136 9.04 -31.34 -16.93
C PRO A 136 10.04 -31.39 -15.77
N PHE A 137 10.57 -32.59 -15.53
CA PHE A 137 11.60 -32.89 -14.54
C PHE A 137 12.83 -33.51 -15.20
N ALA A 138 14.00 -33.21 -14.67
CA ALA A 138 15.25 -33.88 -15.01
C ALA A 138 16.09 -34.10 -13.75
N GLY A 139 16.26 -35.38 -13.37
CA GLY A 139 17.08 -35.74 -12.21
C GLY A 139 16.49 -35.22 -10.90
N ASP A 140 15.21 -35.49 -10.67
CA ASP A 140 14.42 -35.08 -9.49
C ASP A 140 14.12 -33.59 -9.36
N LEU A 141 14.59 -32.75 -10.28
CA LEU A 141 14.37 -31.30 -10.26
C LEU A 141 13.47 -30.83 -11.41
N PRO A 142 12.61 -29.82 -11.19
CA PRO A 142 11.95 -29.08 -12.27
C PRO A 142 12.95 -28.59 -13.31
N ASP A 143 12.73 -28.92 -14.58
CA ASP A 143 13.65 -28.59 -15.67
C ASP A 143 12.92 -28.50 -17.02
N GLY A 144 12.84 -27.29 -17.57
CA GLY A 144 12.06 -26.93 -18.75
C GLY A 144 10.90 -25.98 -18.43
N GLN A 145 10.00 -25.78 -19.39
CA GLN A 145 8.86 -24.87 -19.24
C GLN A 145 7.80 -25.45 -18.30
N GLY A 146 7.48 -24.72 -17.22
CA GLY A 146 6.55 -25.21 -16.20
C GLY A 146 5.66 -24.12 -15.61
N LYS A 147 4.69 -24.56 -14.81
CA LYS A 147 3.74 -23.73 -14.07
C LYS A 147 3.92 -23.97 -12.57
N LEU A 148 4.09 -22.90 -11.81
CA LEU A 148 4.11 -22.90 -10.34
C LEU A 148 2.89 -22.16 -9.83
N GLU A 149 2.07 -22.82 -9.03
CA GLU A 149 0.94 -22.23 -8.32
C GLU A 149 1.36 -22.02 -6.88
N VAL A 150 1.44 -20.75 -6.47
CA VAL A 150 1.81 -20.34 -5.12
C VAL A 150 0.53 -19.95 -4.39
N GLN A 151 0.31 -20.53 -3.22
CA GLN A 151 -0.89 -20.21 -2.43
C GLN A 151 -0.95 -18.72 -2.13
N GLU A 152 -2.13 -18.12 -2.26
CA GLU A 152 -2.42 -16.70 -2.01
C GLU A 152 -1.74 -15.68 -2.95
N LEU A 153 -0.71 -16.08 -3.72
CA LEU A 153 0.02 -15.18 -4.60
C LEU A 153 -0.38 -15.34 -6.07
N GLY A 154 -0.68 -16.55 -6.54
CA GLY A 154 -1.19 -16.79 -7.89
C GLY A 154 -0.38 -17.81 -8.70
N THR A 155 -0.38 -17.65 -10.02
CA THR A 155 0.25 -18.58 -10.96
C THR A 155 1.46 -17.94 -11.63
N PHE A 156 2.55 -18.70 -11.71
CA PHE A 156 3.79 -18.32 -12.36
C PHE A 156 4.11 -19.32 -13.45
N THR A 157 4.37 -18.85 -14.66
CA THR A 157 4.81 -19.70 -15.78
C THR A 157 6.15 -19.23 -16.28
N GLY A 158 7.09 -20.13 -16.47
CA GLY A 158 8.44 -19.77 -16.94
C GLY A 158 9.33 -20.98 -17.14
N SER A 159 10.59 -20.70 -17.49
CA SER A 159 11.60 -21.73 -17.67
C SER A 159 12.21 -22.13 -16.34
N PHE A 160 12.24 -23.40 -16.02
CA PHE A 160 12.94 -23.93 -14.87
C PHE A 160 14.27 -24.54 -15.32
N GLN A 161 15.37 -24.21 -14.65
CA GLN A 161 16.66 -24.84 -14.87
C GLN A 161 17.20 -25.32 -13.54
N LYS A 162 17.38 -26.64 -13.38
CA LYS A 162 17.82 -27.26 -12.11
C LYS A 162 16.98 -26.80 -10.91
N GLY A 163 15.66 -26.70 -11.08
CA GLY A 163 14.73 -26.27 -10.04
C GLY A 163 14.58 -24.76 -9.87
N GLN A 164 15.39 -23.93 -10.54
CA GLN A 164 15.31 -22.47 -10.46
C GLN A 164 14.46 -21.89 -11.58
N LEU A 165 13.48 -21.06 -11.22
CA LEU A 165 12.60 -20.37 -12.14
C LEU A 165 13.30 -19.15 -12.78
N GLN A 166 13.26 -19.06 -14.10
CA GLN A 166 13.86 -18.03 -14.95
C GLN A 166 12.81 -17.44 -15.89
N GLY A 167 12.84 -16.12 -16.12
CA GLY A 167 11.98 -15.41 -17.08
C GLY A 167 10.50 -15.72 -16.87
N VAL A 168 9.87 -15.05 -15.91
CA VAL A 168 8.57 -15.48 -15.38
C VAL A 168 7.47 -14.60 -15.91
N MET A 169 6.46 -15.19 -16.53
CA MET A 169 5.15 -14.56 -16.65
C MET A 169 4.36 -14.87 -15.39
N ALA A 170 4.00 -13.83 -14.66
CA ALA A 170 3.25 -13.93 -13.42
C ALA A 170 1.80 -13.48 -13.64
N LEU A 171 0.88 -14.33 -13.19
CA LEU A 171 -0.52 -14.03 -12.98
C LEU A 171 -0.75 -13.97 -11.46
N ALA A 172 -0.46 -12.82 -10.86
CA ALA A 172 -0.56 -12.66 -9.42
C ALA A 172 -1.94 -12.13 -9.01
N HIS A 173 -2.46 -12.64 -7.91
CA HIS A 173 -3.68 -12.18 -7.27
C HIS A 173 -3.31 -11.64 -5.90
N VAL A 174 -3.14 -10.33 -5.77
CA VAL A 174 -2.74 -9.70 -4.51
C VAL A 174 -3.88 -8.82 -4.05
N SER A 175 -4.52 -9.18 -2.93
CA SER A 175 -5.57 -8.36 -2.30
C SER A 175 -6.74 -8.02 -3.26
N GLY A 176 -7.13 -8.96 -4.13
CA GLY A 176 -8.19 -8.78 -5.12
C GLY A 176 -7.77 -8.05 -6.41
N ILE A 177 -6.54 -7.52 -6.48
CA ILE A 177 -5.95 -6.96 -7.69
C ILE A 177 -5.27 -8.11 -8.45
N ARG A 178 -5.54 -8.19 -9.75
CA ARG A 178 -4.92 -9.17 -10.64
C ARG A 178 -3.84 -8.49 -11.48
N TYR A 179 -2.61 -8.98 -11.36
CA TYR A 179 -1.46 -8.55 -12.14
C TYR A 179 -1.13 -9.61 -13.18
N GLU A 180 -0.88 -9.19 -14.41
CA GLU A 180 -0.39 -10.03 -15.50
C GLU A 180 0.84 -9.35 -16.11
N GLY A 181 2.00 -9.98 -16.09
CA GLY A 181 3.21 -9.37 -16.64
C GLY A 181 4.46 -10.21 -16.48
N GLN A 182 5.57 -9.74 -17.03
CA GLN A 182 6.88 -10.34 -16.79
C GLN A 182 7.39 -9.94 -15.41
N MET A 183 8.13 -10.83 -14.77
CA MET A 183 8.80 -10.60 -13.50
C MET A 183 10.30 -10.83 -13.62
N GLU A 184 11.05 -9.87 -13.09
CA GLU A 184 12.50 -9.88 -12.96
C GLU A 184 12.86 -9.42 -11.54
N ASP A 185 13.81 -10.10 -10.90
CA ASP A 185 14.25 -9.86 -9.51
C ASP A 185 13.14 -9.70 -8.43
N GLY A 186 11.98 -10.32 -8.67
CA GLY A 186 10.85 -10.31 -7.73
C GLY A 186 9.87 -9.14 -7.91
N THR A 187 10.07 -8.29 -8.92
CA THR A 187 9.17 -7.20 -9.29
C THR A 187 8.64 -7.36 -10.70
N PHE A 188 7.44 -6.84 -10.99
CA PHE A 188 6.96 -6.80 -12.37
C PHE A 188 7.75 -5.78 -13.18
N SER A 189 8.08 -6.15 -14.42
CA SER A 189 8.78 -5.29 -15.36
C SER A 189 8.25 -5.48 -16.78
N GLY A 190 8.29 -4.42 -17.59
CA GLY A 190 7.93 -4.47 -19.00
C GLY A 190 6.41 -4.51 -19.23
N PRO A 191 5.95 -4.95 -20.41
CA PRO A 191 4.53 -4.92 -20.74
C PRO A 191 3.68 -5.77 -19.80
N GLY A 192 2.58 -5.20 -19.31
CA GLY A 192 1.67 -5.91 -18.45
C GLY A 192 0.30 -5.26 -18.27
N ARG A 193 -0.50 -5.89 -17.41
CA ARG A 193 -1.90 -5.60 -17.18
C ARG A 193 -2.24 -5.69 -15.71
N ILE A 194 -2.91 -4.66 -15.20
CA ILE A 194 -3.49 -4.63 -13.85
C ILE A 194 -5.01 -4.65 -13.99
N THR A 195 -5.69 -5.53 -13.27
CA THR A 195 -7.15 -5.52 -13.15
C THR A 195 -7.52 -5.27 -11.70
N LEU A 196 -8.18 -4.13 -11.45
CA LEU A 196 -8.64 -3.73 -10.12
C LEU A 196 -9.95 -4.45 -9.74
N PRO A 197 -10.30 -4.54 -8.44
CA PRO A 197 -11.51 -5.23 -7.98
C PRO A 197 -12.83 -4.67 -8.54
N ASP A 198 -12.86 -3.39 -8.91
CA ASP A 198 -14.02 -2.75 -9.53
C ASP A 198 -14.24 -3.17 -11.00
N GLY A 199 -13.27 -3.88 -11.59
CA GLY A 199 -13.26 -4.29 -12.99
C GLY A 199 -12.46 -3.36 -13.91
N THR A 200 -11.84 -2.29 -13.37
CA THR A 200 -10.96 -1.41 -14.13
C THR A 200 -9.74 -2.19 -14.62
N VAL A 201 -9.44 -2.08 -15.92
CA VAL A 201 -8.30 -2.75 -16.57
C VAL A 201 -7.31 -1.72 -17.04
N ILE A 202 -6.06 -1.84 -16.61
CA ILE A 202 -4.96 -0.93 -16.91
C ILE A 202 -3.89 -1.73 -17.66
N GLU A 203 -3.43 -1.26 -18.81
CA GLU A 203 -2.42 -1.92 -19.63
C GLU A 203 -1.32 -0.93 -20.01
N GLY A 204 -0.07 -1.35 -19.94
CA GLY A 204 1.09 -0.51 -20.26
C GLY A 204 2.39 -1.15 -19.78
N GLU A 205 3.44 -0.34 -19.62
CA GLU A 205 4.71 -0.78 -19.04
C GLU A 205 4.60 -0.83 -17.51
N LEU A 206 4.67 -2.04 -16.94
CA LEU A 206 4.78 -2.28 -15.51
C LEU A 206 6.19 -1.95 -15.02
N GLU A 207 6.25 -1.24 -13.90
CA GLU A 207 7.45 -1.02 -13.11
C GLU A 207 7.07 -1.22 -11.64
N GLY A 208 7.41 -2.39 -11.07
CA GLY A 208 7.03 -2.75 -9.71
C GLY A 208 5.56 -3.16 -9.58
N ASP A 209 4.75 -2.35 -8.90
CA ASP A 209 3.32 -2.59 -8.65
C ASP A 209 2.40 -1.64 -9.41
N ALA A 210 2.96 -0.83 -10.31
CA ALA A 210 2.23 0.19 -11.04
C ALA A 210 2.65 0.28 -12.52
N ILE A 211 1.78 0.86 -13.34
CA ILE A 211 2.07 1.18 -14.74
C ILE A 211 2.51 2.63 -14.87
N HIS A 212 3.59 2.84 -15.63
CA HIS A 212 4.20 4.14 -15.89
C HIS A 212 4.40 4.35 -17.39
N GLY A 213 4.36 5.62 -17.83
CA GLY A 213 4.57 5.96 -19.24
C GLY A 213 3.32 5.72 -20.10
N GLU A 214 3.48 5.33 -21.36
CA GLU A 214 2.34 5.14 -22.25
C GLU A 214 1.51 3.90 -21.88
N GLY A 215 0.19 4.06 -21.84
CA GLY A 215 -0.73 2.96 -21.55
C GLY A 215 -2.19 3.27 -21.82
N SER A 216 -3.06 2.39 -21.34
CA SER A 216 -4.50 2.50 -21.51
C SER A 216 -5.25 2.05 -20.26
N VAL A 217 -6.41 2.66 -20.03
CA VAL A 217 -7.31 2.31 -18.91
C VAL A 217 -8.71 2.09 -19.46
N ARG A 218 -9.28 0.91 -19.22
CA ARG A 218 -10.68 0.59 -19.51
C ARG A 218 -11.45 0.53 -18.20
N TYR A 219 -12.46 1.38 -18.08
CA TYR A 219 -13.28 1.49 -16.88
C TYR A 219 -14.56 0.63 -17.00
N PRO A 220 -15.13 0.15 -15.88
CA PRO A 220 -16.36 -0.65 -15.87
C PRO A 220 -17.58 0.07 -16.45
N ASP A 221 -17.60 1.39 -16.36
CA ASP A 221 -18.67 2.24 -16.90
C ASP A 221 -18.63 2.39 -18.44
N GLY A 222 -17.61 1.81 -19.09
CA GLY A 222 -17.40 1.86 -20.53
C GLY A 222 -16.48 3.01 -20.98
N ASN A 223 -15.97 3.83 -20.06
CA ASN A 223 -14.96 4.83 -20.41
C ASN A 223 -13.63 4.15 -20.78
N HIS A 224 -12.86 4.80 -21.65
CA HIS A 224 -11.58 4.29 -22.11
C HIS A 224 -10.56 5.42 -22.29
N TYR A 225 -9.46 5.33 -21.59
CA TYR A 225 -8.31 6.22 -21.68
C TYR A 225 -7.16 5.58 -22.48
N SER A 226 -6.44 6.39 -23.24
CA SER A 226 -5.13 6.03 -23.82
C SER A 226 -4.19 7.23 -23.80
N GLY A 227 -2.97 7.07 -23.31
CA GLY A 227 -1.96 8.11 -23.21
C GLY A 227 -1.00 7.84 -22.05
N GLU A 228 -0.37 8.89 -21.55
CA GLU A 228 0.56 8.80 -20.44
C GLU A 228 -0.15 8.38 -19.14
N LEU A 229 0.52 7.55 -18.34
CA LEU A 229 0.11 7.02 -17.04
C LEU A 229 1.23 7.30 -16.02
N LEU A 230 0.83 7.62 -14.81
CA LEU A 230 1.73 7.74 -13.66
C LEU A 230 1.10 7.02 -12.47
N HIS A 231 1.80 6.04 -11.90
CA HIS A 231 1.27 5.18 -10.84
C HIS A 231 -0.07 4.53 -11.21
N SER A 232 -0.21 4.07 -12.45
CA SER A 232 -1.41 3.46 -13.02
C SER A 232 -2.61 4.39 -13.21
N GLU A 233 -2.45 5.71 -13.03
CA GLU A 233 -3.52 6.69 -13.26
C GLU A 233 -3.25 7.54 -14.52
N PRO A 234 -4.29 7.95 -15.28
CA PRO A 234 -4.14 8.91 -16.37
C PRO A 234 -3.41 10.19 -15.95
N HIS A 235 -2.33 10.48 -16.66
CA HIS A 235 -1.45 11.63 -16.42
C HIS A 235 -0.95 12.18 -17.76
N GLY A 236 -0.32 13.36 -17.76
CA GLY A 236 0.37 13.87 -18.95
C GLY A 236 -0.57 14.03 -20.14
N LYS A 237 -0.12 13.74 -21.37
CA LYS A 237 -0.99 13.84 -22.55
C LYS A 237 -1.75 12.54 -22.79
N GLY A 238 -3.02 12.67 -23.16
CA GLY A 238 -3.82 11.50 -23.49
C GLY A 238 -5.13 11.79 -24.19
N ARG A 239 -5.94 10.74 -24.29
CA ARG A 239 -7.27 10.74 -24.88
C ARG A 239 -8.22 9.92 -24.01
N MET A 240 -9.31 10.53 -23.57
CA MET A 240 -10.43 9.85 -22.89
C MET A 240 -11.60 9.74 -23.85
N ARG A 241 -12.15 8.54 -23.98
CA ARG A 241 -13.43 8.25 -24.65
C ARG A 241 -14.44 7.88 -23.59
N TYR A 242 -15.54 8.61 -23.55
CA TYR A 242 -16.60 8.37 -22.59
C TYR A 242 -17.63 7.41 -23.18
N ALA A 243 -18.33 6.65 -22.33
CA ALA A 243 -19.34 5.69 -22.74
C ALA A 243 -20.50 6.33 -23.54
N ASN A 244 -20.76 7.62 -23.31
CA ASN A 244 -21.75 8.40 -24.07
C ASN A 244 -21.30 8.77 -25.50
N GLY A 245 -20.07 8.42 -25.90
CA GLY A 245 -19.44 8.69 -27.19
C GLY A 245 -18.62 9.99 -27.27
N ASP A 246 -18.60 10.78 -26.20
CA ASP A 246 -17.78 11.99 -26.12
C ASP A 246 -16.28 11.62 -26.07
N GLU A 247 -15.42 12.49 -26.58
CA GLU A 247 -13.97 12.27 -26.63
C GLU A 247 -13.20 13.51 -26.24
N TYR A 248 -12.38 13.40 -25.19
CA TYR A 248 -11.46 14.45 -24.76
C TYR A 248 -10.04 14.11 -25.21
N ARG A 249 -9.31 15.11 -25.72
CA ARG A 249 -7.88 15.04 -26.03
C ARG A 249 -7.18 16.24 -25.42
N GLY A 250 -6.14 16.00 -24.64
CA GLY A 250 -5.43 17.07 -23.95
C GLY A 250 -4.56 16.51 -22.85
N GLU A 251 -4.25 17.36 -21.88
CA GLU A 251 -3.52 16.93 -20.69
C GLU A 251 -4.46 16.29 -19.66
N PHE A 252 -3.90 15.47 -18.78
CA PHE A 252 -4.55 14.72 -17.72
C PHE A 252 -3.71 14.81 -16.44
N LEU A 253 -4.40 14.79 -15.30
CA LEU A 253 -3.77 14.68 -13.99
C LEU A 253 -4.70 13.95 -13.03
N GLY A 254 -4.23 12.83 -12.47
CA GLY A 254 -5.00 12.03 -11.51
C GLY A 254 -6.32 11.53 -12.10
N GLY A 255 -6.29 11.06 -13.36
CA GLY A 255 -7.47 10.53 -14.02
C GLY A 255 -8.33 11.55 -14.79
N MET A 256 -8.16 12.85 -14.55
CA MET A 256 -9.08 13.87 -15.06
C MET A 256 -8.46 14.77 -16.13
N PRO A 257 -9.26 15.25 -17.11
CA PRO A 257 -8.85 16.31 -18.03
C PRO A 257 -8.27 17.54 -17.29
N PHE A 258 -7.07 17.93 -17.70
CA PHE A 258 -6.31 19.05 -17.15
C PHE A 258 -5.61 19.83 -18.29
N GLY A 259 -5.10 21.03 -18.00
CA GLY A 259 -4.27 21.81 -18.93
C GLY A 259 -5.02 22.20 -20.22
N GLU A 260 -4.30 22.32 -21.33
CA GLU A 260 -4.95 22.61 -22.61
C GLU A 260 -5.57 21.35 -23.22
N GLY A 261 -6.81 21.46 -23.70
CA GLY A 261 -7.55 20.31 -24.20
C GLY A 261 -8.72 20.63 -25.10
N THR A 262 -9.15 19.62 -25.83
CA THR A 262 -10.28 19.65 -26.77
C THR A 262 -11.26 18.55 -26.41
N MET A 263 -12.50 18.92 -26.08
CA MET A 263 -13.62 18.01 -25.90
C MET A 263 -14.47 18.00 -27.17
N ARG A 264 -14.72 16.80 -27.71
CA ARG A 264 -15.61 16.55 -28.85
C ARG A 264 -16.83 15.80 -28.34
N TYR A 265 -18.01 16.37 -28.55
CA TYR A 265 -19.28 15.77 -28.14
C TYR A 265 -19.83 14.87 -29.25
N ALA A 266 -20.36 13.70 -28.88
CA ALA A 266 -21.04 12.81 -29.81
C ALA A 266 -22.37 13.43 -30.29
N LYS A 267 -23.10 14.07 -29.38
CA LYS A 267 -24.35 14.81 -29.66
C LYS A 267 -24.09 16.30 -29.72
N ARG A 268 -24.85 17.05 -30.54
CA ARG A 268 -24.78 18.52 -30.53
C ARG A 268 -25.21 19.03 -29.15
N GLN A 269 -24.45 19.96 -28.60
CA GLN A 269 -24.81 20.70 -27.39
C GLN A 269 -25.97 21.65 -27.69
N ALA A 270 -26.65 22.17 -26.65
CA ALA A 270 -27.81 23.04 -26.78
C ALA A 270 -27.54 24.35 -27.56
N ASP A 271 -26.30 24.81 -27.54
CA ASP A 271 -25.81 25.96 -28.31
C ASP A 271 -25.32 25.59 -29.73
N GLY A 272 -25.55 24.36 -30.17
CA GLY A 272 -25.17 23.83 -31.47
C GLY A 272 -23.71 23.37 -31.59
N ARG A 273 -22.86 23.59 -30.58
CA ARG A 273 -21.43 23.21 -30.60
C ARG A 273 -21.27 21.69 -30.60
N ARG A 274 -20.22 21.22 -31.30
CA ARG A 274 -19.77 19.82 -31.30
C ARG A 274 -18.37 19.63 -30.73
N THR A 275 -17.62 20.72 -30.61
CA THR A 275 -16.26 20.72 -30.11
C THR A 275 -16.07 21.96 -29.26
N VAL A 276 -15.34 21.82 -28.17
CA VAL A 276 -14.92 22.95 -27.35
C VAL A 276 -13.46 22.78 -26.97
N LYS A 277 -12.70 23.88 -27.08
CA LYS A 277 -11.28 23.97 -26.78
C LYS A 277 -11.05 24.97 -25.66
N GLY A 278 -10.03 24.74 -24.85
CA GLY A 278 -9.52 25.71 -23.90
C GLY A 278 -8.81 25.03 -22.74
N HIS A 279 -8.72 25.76 -21.63
CA HIS A 279 -8.05 25.30 -20.43
C HIS A 279 -9.00 24.47 -19.56
N TRP A 280 -8.60 23.25 -19.23
CA TRP A 280 -9.35 22.28 -18.44
C TRP A 280 -8.74 22.10 -17.06
N VAL A 281 -9.61 21.99 -16.07
CA VAL A 281 -9.21 21.80 -14.69
C VAL A 281 -10.20 20.83 -14.06
N ALA A 282 -9.70 19.65 -13.63
CA ALA A 282 -10.51 18.58 -13.04
C ALA A 282 -11.75 18.20 -13.88
N GLY A 283 -11.58 18.03 -15.20
CA GLY A 283 -12.68 17.64 -16.09
C GLY A 283 -13.58 18.79 -16.58
N ARG A 284 -13.34 20.04 -16.15
CA ARG A 284 -14.17 21.20 -16.52
C ARG A 284 -13.40 22.24 -17.33
N LEU A 285 -14.01 22.72 -18.41
CA LEU A 285 -13.51 23.83 -19.22
C LEU A 285 -13.68 25.16 -18.47
N GLN A 286 -12.59 25.91 -18.31
CA GLN A 286 -12.61 27.26 -17.76
C GLN A 286 -13.09 28.26 -18.82
N GLN A 287 -14.03 29.15 -18.48
CA GLN A 287 -14.37 30.29 -19.33
C GLN A 287 -13.30 31.39 -19.15
N GLU A 288 -12.99 32.15 -20.21
CA GLU A 288 -11.96 33.19 -20.14
C GLU A 288 -12.22 34.18 -18.98
N PRO A 289 -11.21 34.48 -18.14
CA PRO A 289 -11.36 35.46 -17.07
C PRO A 289 -11.30 36.89 -17.65
N SER A 290 -12.28 37.71 -17.26
CA SER A 290 -12.24 39.15 -17.46
C SER A 290 -10.95 39.75 -16.88
N LYS A 291 -10.31 40.62 -17.68
CA LYS A 291 -9.11 41.42 -17.37
C LYS A 291 -8.93 41.77 -15.89
N ALA A 292 -8.02 41.07 -15.22
CA ALA A 292 -7.34 41.50 -14.01
C ALA A 292 -5.83 41.22 -14.18
N PRO A 293 -4.93 42.06 -13.64
CA PRO A 293 -3.51 41.94 -13.90
C PRO A 293 -2.96 40.62 -13.35
N ALA A 294 -1.99 40.05 -14.05
CA ALA A 294 -1.40 38.75 -13.75
C ALA A 294 -0.85 38.69 -12.30
N PRO A 295 -1.26 37.71 -11.48
CA PRO A 295 -0.63 37.48 -10.20
C PRO A 295 0.73 36.81 -10.39
N SER A 296 1.66 37.15 -9.49
CA SER A 296 3.01 36.61 -9.40
C SER A 296 3.03 35.09 -9.15
N GLN A 297 4.20 34.49 -9.37
CA GLN A 297 4.54 33.04 -9.35
C GLN A 297 4.05 32.27 -8.10
N SER A 298 2.74 32.12 -7.95
CA SER A 298 2.11 31.09 -7.14
C SER A 298 2.08 29.82 -8.00
N SER A 299 2.73 28.77 -7.49
CA SER A 299 2.97 27.52 -8.21
C SER A 299 1.70 26.95 -8.86
N LEU A 300 1.85 26.32 -10.03
CA LEU A 300 0.83 25.50 -10.70
C LEU A 300 0.11 24.53 -9.72
N LEU A 301 0.83 24.04 -8.70
CA LEU A 301 0.34 23.25 -7.58
C LEU A 301 -0.74 23.95 -6.73
N ALA A 302 -0.67 25.27 -6.51
CA ALA A 302 -1.69 26.01 -5.77
C ALA A 302 -3.00 26.10 -6.57
N ARG A 303 -2.93 26.24 -7.89
CA ARG A 303 -4.10 26.26 -8.80
C ARG A 303 -4.72 24.86 -8.94
N LEU A 304 -3.89 23.82 -8.87
CA LEU A 304 -4.29 22.40 -8.83
C LEU A 304 -5.00 22.00 -7.53
N ARG A 305 -4.57 22.55 -6.39
CA ARG A 305 -5.21 22.33 -5.08
C ARG A 305 -6.59 22.96 -5.03
N ALA A 306 -6.70 24.23 -5.47
CA ALA A 306 -7.98 24.91 -5.57
C ALA A 306 -9.00 24.11 -6.43
N ALA A 307 -8.55 23.41 -7.47
CA ALA A 307 -9.42 22.60 -8.33
C ALA A 307 -10.02 21.36 -7.65
N SER A 308 -9.21 20.58 -6.91
CA SER A 308 -9.68 19.37 -6.21
C SER A 308 -10.64 19.68 -5.06
N ASP A 309 -10.61 20.92 -4.57
CA ASP A 309 -11.41 21.39 -3.43
C ASP A 309 -12.67 22.16 -3.86
N THR A 310 -12.89 22.33 -5.17
CA THR A 310 -14.07 23.00 -5.77
C THR A 310 -15.23 22.05 -6.12
N ALA A 311 -15.34 20.91 -5.44
CA ALA A 311 -16.49 20.03 -5.63
C ALA A 311 -17.81 20.79 -5.38
N PRO A 312 -18.90 20.46 -6.09
CA PRO A 312 -20.19 21.13 -5.90
C PRO A 312 -20.62 20.98 -4.45
N ASP A 313 -20.67 22.09 -3.74
CA ASP A 313 -21.12 22.13 -2.36
C ASP A 313 -22.65 22.20 -2.29
N THR A 314 -23.29 21.17 -2.84
CA THR A 314 -24.73 21.10 -3.03
C THR A 314 -25.34 19.97 -2.20
N PRO A 315 -26.60 20.10 -1.73
CA PRO A 315 -27.27 19.05 -0.98
C PRO A 315 -27.26 17.67 -1.67
N ALA A 316 -27.41 17.63 -3.00
CA ALA A 316 -27.37 16.38 -3.76
C ALA A 316 -25.99 15.71 -3.72
N GLN A 317 -24.91 16.49 -3.79
CA GLN A 317 -23.55 15.96 -3.69
C GLN A 317 -23.25 15.46 -2.26
N TRP A 318 -23.73 16.17 -1.23
CA TRP A 318 -23.57 15.73 0.15
C TRP A 318 -24.25 14.37 0.38
N GLN A 319 -25.46 14.19 -0.14
CA GLN A 319 -26.18 12.91 -0.08
C GLN A 319 -25.43 11.79 -0.80
N ALA A 320 -24.92 12.04 -2.01
CA ALA A 320 -24.12 11.05 -2.75
C ALA A 320 -22.83 10.65 -2.00
N ASN A 321 -22.18 11.63 -1.38
CA ASN A 321 -20.99 11.39 -0.55
C ASN A 321 -21.33 10.53 0.67
N VAL A 322 -22.44 10.82 1.36
CA VAL A 322 -22.93 10.04 2.49
C VAL A 322 -23.16 8.58 2.11
N GLU A 323 -23.87 8.33 1.01
CA GLU A 323 -24.14 6.97 0.52
C GLU A 323 -22.85 6.23 0.17
N THR A 324 -21.94 6.91 -0.54
CA THR A 324 -20.62 6.37 -0.90
C THR A 324 -19.81 6.01 0.35
N ALA A 325 -19.83 6.89 1.36
CA ALA A 325 -19.14 6.65 2.62
C ALA A 325 -19.68 5.38 3.28
N LEU A 326 -21.00 5.32 3.52
CA LEU A 326 -21.64 4.23 4.24
C LEU A 326 -21.39 2.87 3.59
N TYR A 327 -21.39 2.80 2.27
CA TYR A 327 -21.17 1.55 1.54
C TYR A 327 -19.70 1.10 1.58
N ASN A 328 -18.75 2.04 1.52
CA ASN A 328 -17.33 1.72 1.32
C ASN A 328 -16.48 1.65 2.60
N GLN A 329 -16.98 2.15 3.75
CA GLN A 329 -16.14 2.31 4.96
C GLN A 329 -15.45 1.03 5.43
N ASN A 330 -16.16 -0.09 5.45
CA ASN A 330 -15.59 -1.35 5.94
C ASN A 330 -14.46 -1.84 5.03
N THR A 331 -14.67 -1.77 3.71
CA THR A 331 -13.67 -2.15 2.70
C THR A 331 -12.44 -1.25 2.78
N LEU A 332 -12.61 0.06 2.96
CA LEU A 332 -11.51 1.01 3.10
C LEU A 332 -10.69 0.71 4.35
N LEU A 333 -11.33 0.51 5.51
CA LEU A 333 -10.62 0.16 6.75
C LEU A 333 -9.88 -1.18 6.63
N ALA A 334 -10.53 -2.21 6.08
CA ALA A 334 -9.90 -3.51 5.89
C ALA A 334 -8.66 -3.42 4.98
N ARG A 335 -8.75 -2.67 3.87
CA ARG A 335 -7.63 -2.42 2.96
C ARG A 335 -6.49 -1.69 3.67
N THR A 336 -6.79 -0.64 4.43
CA THR A 336 -5.79 0.12 5.18
C THR A 336 -5.09 -0.74 6.23
N PHE A 337 -5.83 -1.59 6.95
CA PHE A 337 -5.23 -2.46 7.98
C PHE A 337 -4.37 -3.57 7.39
N ALA A 338 -4.74 -4.13 6.24
CA ALA A 338 -3.98 -5.18 5.56
C ALA A 338 -2.61 -4.71 5.06
N GLN A 339 -2.43 -3.40 4.87
CA GLN A 339 -1.17 -2.80 4.40
C GLN A 339 -0.18 -2.49 5.52
N LEU A 340 -0.57 -2.67 6.79
CA LEU A 340 0.28 -2.38 7.93
C LEU A 340 1.45 -3.36 8.01
N ARG A 341 2.67 -2.82 7.93
CA ARG A 341 3.90 -3.57 8.13
C ARG A 341 4.11 -3.82 9.62
N PRO A 342 4.56 -5.03 10.01
CA PRO A 342 4.91 -5.33 11.39
C PRO A 342 6.14 -4.54 11.86
N HIS A 343 6.33 -4.51 13.18
CA HIS A 343 7.51 -3.97 13.82
C HIS A 343 8.78 -4.69 13.36
N THR A 344 9.90 -4.02 13.55
CA THR A 344 11.23 -4.53 13.24
C THR A 344 11.93 -4.88 14.55
N PRO A 345 12.17 -6.17 14.87
CA PRO A 345 12.73 -6.56 16.16
C PRO A 345 14.04 -5.84 16.49
N GLY A 346 14.12 -5.24 17.68
CA GLY A 346 15.31 -4.53 18.16
C GLY A 346 15.46 -3.11 17.61
N GLN A 347 14.43 -2.58 16.96
CA GLN A 347 14.38 -1.20 16.47
C GLN A 347 13.06 -0.55 16.89
N SER A 348 13.14 0.65 17.45
CA SER A 348 11.95 1.49 17.65
C SER A 348 11.44 1.97 16.30
N ASP A 349 10.32 1.45 15.82
CA ASP A 349 9.64 1.95 14.62
C ASP A 349 8.67 3.10 14.98
N LEU A 350 8.48 4.02 14.02
CA LEU A 350 7.47 5.06 14.10
C LEU A 350 6.22 4.63 13.34
N TYR A 351 5.09 4.57 14.05
CA TYR A 351 3.77 4.37 13.46
C TYR A 351 2.99 5.67 13.52
N ALA A 352 2.21 5.97 12.47
CA ALA A 352 1.44 7.21 12.40
C ALA A 352 -0.06 6.94 12.24
N LEU A 353 -0.86 7.67 13.00
CA LEU A 353 -2.30 7.81 12.78
C LEU A 353 -2.62 9.28 12.58
N LEU A 354 -3.07 9.63 11.39
CA LEU A 354 -3.34 11.00 10.96
C LEU A 354 -4.84 11.18 10.79
N VAL A 355 -5.41 12.23 11.38
CA VAL A 355 -6.86 12.43 11.42
C VAL A 355 -7.21 13.84 10.95
N ALA A 356 -7.91 13.92 9.82
CA ALA A 356 -8.57 15.13 9.34
C ALA A 356 -10.04 15.05 9.76
N GLY A 357 -10.40 15.77 10.82
CA GLY A 357 -11.67 15.60 11.52
C GLY A 357 -12.85 16.26 10.81
N ASP A 358 -12.75 17.55 10.49
CA ASP A 358 -13.85 18.28 9.89
C ASP A 358 -13.77 18.22 8.36
N GLY A 359 -14.77 17.61 7.74
CA GLY A 359 -14.93 17.50 6.30
C GLY A 359 -15.82 18.57 5.68
N THR A 360 -16.19 19.64 6.40
CA THR A 360 -16.87 20.81 5.81
C THR A 360 -15.88 21.77 5.14
N GLN A 361 -14.60 21.64 5.47
CA GLN A 361 -13.48 22.38 4.89
C GLN A 361 -12.35 21.44 4.51
N GLU A 362 -11.65 21.74 3.42
CA GLU A 362 -10.62 20.85 2.87
C GLU A 362 -9.22 21.09 3.44
N VAL A 363 -9.02 22.17 4.21
CA VAL A 363 -7.72 22.51 4.83
C VAL A 363 -7.19 21.35 5.68
N PHE A 364 -8.06 20.68 6.43
CA PHE A 364 -7.68 19.58 7.32
C PHE A 364 -7.23 18.34 6.53
N ARG A 365 -7.94 17.98 5.46
CA ARG A 365 -7.51 16.93 4.53
C ARG A 365 -6.17 17.28 3.89
N ARG A 366 -6.01 18.52 3.39
CA ARG A 366 -4.77 18.98 2.75
C ARG A 366 -3.58 18.89 3.71
N GLU A 367 -3.79 19.28 4.95
CA GLU A 367 -2.79 19.22 6.00
C GLU A 367 -2.38 17.78 6.31
N VAL A 368 -3.34 16.87 6.56
CA VAL A 368 -3.05 15.44 6.74
C VAL A 368 -2.31 14.84 5.56
N THR A 369 -2.73 15.17 4.33
CA THR A 369 -2.08 14.68 3.10
C THR A 369 -0.61 15.10 3.03
N GLN A 370 -0.31 16.33 3.43
CA GLN A 370 1.06 16.86 3.40
C GLN A 370 1.92 16.28 4.53
N VAL A 371 1.35 16.13 5.73
CA VAL A 371 2.04 15.49 6.86
C VAL A 371 2.33 14.02 6.55
N HIS A 372 1.39 13.29 5.96
CA HIS A 372 1.59 11.90 5.55
C HIS A 372 2.80 11.75 4.61
N ARG A 373 2.85 12.58 3.56
CA ARG A 373 3.99 12.59 2.61
C ARG A 373 5.30 13.02 3.24
N LEU A 374 5.28 13.86 4.27
CA LEU A 374 6.49 14.23 5.00
C LEU A 374 7.01 13.03 5.78
N LEU A 375 6.15 12.38 6.55
CA LEU A 375 6.47 11.22 7.37
C LEU A 375 7.01 10.07 6.52
N ASP A 376 6.36 9.76 5.40
CA ASP A 376 6.82 8.69 4.53
C ASP A 376 8.18 8.98 3.90
N ARG A 377 8.40 10.22 3.46
CA ARG A 377 9.66 10.60 2.79
C ARG A 377 10.85 10.76 3.72
N GLN A 378 10.63 11.16 4.97
CA GLN A 378 11.71 11.57 5.87
C GLN A 378 11.87 10.65 7.09
N TYR A 379 10.81 9.95 7.50
CA TYR A 379 10.78 9.25 8.80
C TYR A 379 10.37 7.77 8.69
N ALA A 380 10.47 7.20 7.48
CA ALA A 380 10.32 5.76 7.20
C ALA A 380 8.99 5.15 7.66
N THR A 381 7.92 5.94 7.62
CA THR A 381 6.56 5.49 7.98
C THR A 381 5.82 4.79 6.84
N GLN A 382 6.47 4.55 5.69
CA GLN A 382 5.83 3.91 4.54
C GLN A 382 5.35 2.49 4.89
N GLY A 383 4.04 2.28 4.83
CA GLY A 383 3.37 1.05 5.28
C GLY A 383 3.14 0.96 6.79
N ARG A 384 3.37 2.04 7.55
CA ARG A 384 3.16 2.14 9.02
C ARG A 384 2.28 3.34 9.40
N SER A 385 1.65 3.96 8.40
CA SER A 385 0.78 5.13 8.55
C SER A 385 -0.67 4.80 8.18
N ILE A 386 -1.60 5.35 8.95
CA ILE A 386 -3.04 5.33 8.65
C ILE A 386 -3.52 6.78 8.57
N ALA A 387 -4.31 7.12 7.56
CA ALA A 387 -5.00 8.39 7.46
C ALA A 387 -6.52 8.18 7.54
N LEU A 388 -7.17 8.85 8.49
CA LEU A 388 -8.62 8.94 8.61
C LEU A 388 -9.05 10.35 8.21
N ILE A 389 -9.96 10.47 7.24
CA ILE A 389 -10.25 11.74 6.58
C ILE A 389 -11.75 11.91 6.38
N ASN A 390 -12.29 12.98 6.94
CA ASN A 390 -13.56 13.54 6.49
C ASN A 390 -13.29 14.63 5.45
N SER A 391 -14.00 14.58 4.33
CA SER A 391 -13.80 15.50 3.20
C SER A 391 -15.05 15.53 2.32
N ARG A 392 -15.24 16.63 1.58
CA ARG A 392 -16.29 16.77 0.57
C ARG A 392 -15.91 16.10 -0.76
N THR A 393 -14.63 15.79 -0.98
CA THR A 393 -14.11 15.46 -2.31
C THR A 393 -13.34 14.13 -2.37
N GLY A 394 -13.16 13.42 -1.25
CA GLY A 394 -12.35 12.20 -1.18
C GLY A 394 -12.91 11.07 -0.32
N VAL A 395 -14.23 10.99 -0.18
CA VAL A 395 -14.93 10.00 0.68
C VAL A 395 -14.72 8.55 0.24
N GLU A 396 -14.42 8.35 -1.03
CA GLU A 396 -14.13 7.06 -1.66
C GLU A 396 -12.67 6.60 -1.50
N ARG A 397 -11.76 7.50 -1.08
CA ARG A 397 -10.31 7.24 -1.09
C ARG A 397 -9.71 6.95 0.28
N ALA A 398 -10.32 7.47 1.35
CA ALA A 398 -9.81 7.31 2.71
C ALA A 398 -10.95 6.93 3.66
N PRO A 399 -10.69 6.10 4.68
CA PRO A 399 -11.68 5.84 5.72
C PRO A 399 -12.05 7.13 6.45
N LEU A 400 -13.32 7.27 6.81
CA LEU A 400 -13.84 8.43 7.54
C LEU A 400 -13.19 8.54 8.92
N ALA A 401 -12.99 9.78 9.36
CA ALA A 401 -12.63 10.10 10.73
C ALA A 401 -13.87 10.06 11.62
N THR A 402 -14.01 8.97 12.38
CA THR A 402 -15.08 8.79 13.38
C THR A 402 -14.44 8.29 14.68
N GLN A 403 -15.14 8.40 15.79
CA GLN A 403 -14.65 7.78 17.04
C GLN A 403 -14.43 6.26 16.89
N HIS A 404 -15.23 5.60 16.04
CA HIS A 404 -15.16 4.15 15.85
C HIS A 404 -13.96 3.75 14.97
N SER A 405 -13.78 4.40 13.83
CA SER A 405 -12.62 4.16 12.96
C SER A 405 -11.31 4.54 13.65
N LEU A 406 -11.30 5.61 14.48
CA LEU A 406 -10.15 5.94 15.32
C LEU A 406 -9.78 4.79 16.27
N ARG A 407 -10.77 4.24 16.99
CA ARG A 407 -10.57 3.11 17.90
C ARG A 407 -10.11 1.85 17.16
N ALA A 408 -10.73 1.54 16.02
CA ALA A 408 -10.37 0.40 15.19
C ALA A 408 -8.95 0.51 14.64
N SER A 409 -8.55 1.68 14.14
CA SER A 409 -7.20 1.95 13.62
C SER A 409 -6.15 1.83 14.71
N LEU A 410 -6.40 2.37 15.90
CA LEU A 410 -5.48 2.22 17.04
C LEU A 410 -5.35 0.76 17.47
N SER A 411 -6.45 -0.01 17.46
CA SER A 411 -6.40 -1.44 17.72
C SER A 411 -5.64 -2.22 16.65
N ALA A 412 -5.76 -1.84 15.38
CA ALA A 412 -5.01 -2.45 14.28
C ALA A 412 -3.51 -2.16 14.39
N LEU A 413 -3.12 -0.91 14.67
CA LEU A 413 -1.73 -0.53 14.91
C LEU A 413 -1.13 -1.27 16.11
N ALA A 414 -1.85 -1.35 17.22
CA ALA A 414 -1.41 -2.06 18.41
C ALA A 414 -1.09 -3.55 18.18
N LYS A 415 -1.71 -4.20 17.17
CA LYS A 415 -1.45 -5.61 16.83
C LYS A 415 -0.13 -5.82 16.08
N VAL A 416 0.36 -4.80 15.38
CA VAL A 416 1.57 -4.88 14.56
C VAL A 416 2.78 -4.22 15.23
N MET A 417 2.53 -3.37 16.24
CA MET A 417 3.53 -2.69 17.06
C MET A 417 4.09 -3.60 18.16
N ASP A 418 5.35 -3.39 18.52
CA ASP A 418 5.89 -3.81 19.82
C ASP A 418 5.67 -2.70 20.86
N PRO A 419 4.85 -2.92 21.91
CA PRO A 419 4.55 -1.90 22.92
C PRO A 419 5.77 -1.46 23.75
N ALA A 420 6.85 -2.24 23.75
CA ALA A 420 8.09 -1.97 24.47
C ALA A 420 9.15 -1.28 23.61
N GLU A 421 8.97 -1.17 22.29
CA GLU A 421 9.96 -0.58 21.39
C GLU A 421 9.38 0.61 20.60
N ASP A 422 8.17 0.44 20.05
CA ASP A 422 7.60 1.33 19.04
C ASP A 422 6.92 2.57 19.61
N VAL A 423 6.75 3.58 18.75
CA VAL A 423 6.13 4.85 19.10
C VAL A 423 4.97 5.15 18.14
N LEU A 424 3.83 5.54 18.72
CA LEU A 424 2.71 6.08 17.95
C LEU A 424 2.80 7.60 17.86
N LEU A 425 2.81 8.13 16.64
CA LEU A 425 2.46 9.52 16.33
C LEU A 425 0.98 9.61 15.97
N LEU A 426 0.19 10.22 16.85
CA LEU A 426 -1.19 10.59 16.57
C LEU A 426 -1.26 12.09 16.25
N PHE A 427 -1.55 12.41 14.99
CA PHE A 427 -1.78 13.79 14.55
C PHE A 427 -3.26 14.01 14.26
N LEU A 428 -3.87 14.96 14.95
CA LEU A 428 -5.28 15.33 14.77
C LEU A 428 -5.34 16.79 14.32
N THR A 429 -6.06 17.06 13.24
CA THR A 429 -6.35 18.41 12.80
C THR A 429 -7.83 18.58 12.47
N SER A 430 -8.44 19.62 13.05
CA SER A 430 -9.87 19.91 12.91
C SER A 430 -10.22 21.28 13.53
N HIS A 431 -11.49 21.66 13.48
CA HIS A 431 -12.03 22.64 14.43
C HIS A 431 -12.03 22.08 15.85
N GLY A 432 -11.95 22.99 16.82
CA GLY A 432 -12.05 22.66 18.24
C GLY A 432 -13.06 23.56 18.96
N SER A 433 -13.72 23.02 19.97
CA SER A 433 -14.71 23.73 20.78
C SER A 433 -14.15 24.15 22.15
N PRO A 434 -14.75 25.15 22.82
CA PRO A 434 -14.39 25.55 24.19
C PRO A 434 -14.50 24.41 25.22
N GLU A 435 -15.31 23.39 24.95
CA GLU A 435 -15.47 22.18 25.76
C GLU A 435 -14.36 21.13 25.49
N HIS A 436 -13.35 21.51 24.70
CA HIS A 436 -12.20 20.67 24.35
C HIS A 436 -12.60 19.41 23.58
N ALA A 437 -13.46 19.59 22.57
CA ALA A 437 -13.80 18.56 21.60
C ALA A 437 -13.31 18.94 20.20
N LEU A 438 -12.90 17.93 19.41
CA LEU A 438 -12.60 18.09 17.99
C LEU A 438 -13.85 17.83 17.15
N SER A 439 -14.13 18.71 16.20
CA SER A 439 -15.17 18.47 15.19
C SER A 439 -14.80 17.23 14.38
N LEU A 440 -15.73 16.29 14.27
CA LEU A 440 -15.63 15.18 13.32
C LEU A 440 -16.69 15.30 12.22
N GLN A 441 -17.21 16.50 11.98
CA GLN A 441 -18.36 16.67 11.11
C GLN A 441 -18.03 16.34 9.65
N MET A 442 -19.03 15.79 8.95
CA MET A 442 -18.99 15.65 7.50
C MET A 442 -20.27 16.25 6.93
N ARG A 443 -20.16 16.94 5.80
CA ARG A 443 -21.33 17.57 5.20
C ARG A 443 -22.36 16.54 4.78
N GLY A 444 -23.60 16.71 5.26
CA GLY A 444 -24.69 15.75 5.03
C GLY A 444 -24.69 14.53 5.96
N MET A 445 -23.70 14.39 6.87
CA MET A 445 -23.64 13.32 7.87
C MET A 445 -23.24 13.89 9.24
N GLU A 446 -24.19 13.89 10.18
CA GLU A 446 -23.89 14.31 11.55
C GLU A 446 -23.09 13.21 12.25
N LEU A 447 -21.85 13.52 12.59
CA LEU A 447 -20.93 12.62 13.26
C LEU A 447 -20.71 13.08 14.69
N ARG A 448 -20.41 12.15 15.59
CA ARG A 448 -20.10 12.50 16.99
C ARG A 448 -18.69 13.09 17.05
N ASP A 449 -18.59 14.34 17.47
CA ASP A 449 -17.33 15.01 17.79
C ASP A 449 -16.52 14.23 18.82
N LEU A 450 -15.23 14.52 18.93
CA LEU A 450 -14.28 13.79 19.78
C LEU A 450 -13.84 14.64 20.98
N PRO A 451 -14.47 14.49 22.17
CA PRO A 451 -14.01 15.10 23.41
C PRO A 451 -12.63 14.60 23.83
N ALA A 452 -11.84 15.47 24.47
CA ALA A 452 -10.52 15.12 25.01
C ALA A 452 -10.54 13.88 25.92
N GLN A 453 -11.54 13.76 26.80
CA GLN A 453 -11.68 12.60 27.69
C GLN A 453 -11.98 11.31 26.92
N THR A 454 -12.72 11.41 25.81
CA THR A 454 -13.03 10.26 24.95
C THR A 454 -11.78 9.81 24.20
N LEU A 455 -10.98 10.75 23.66
CA LEU A 455 -9.71 10.41 23.04
C LEU A 455 -8.75 9.74 24.05
N ALA A 456 -8.67 10.28 25.27
CA ALA A 456 -7.86 9.68 26.33
C ALA A 456 -8.31 8.24 26.66
N GLN A 457 -9.62 7.99 26.68
CA GLN A 457 -10.15 6.64 26.86
C GLN A 457 -9.76 5.72 25.70
N ILE A 458 -9.95 6.16 24.46
CA ILE A 458 -9.61 5.36 23.27
C ILE A 458 -8.12 5.00 23.26
N LEU A 459 -7.24 5.92 23.62
CA LEU A 459 -5.79 5.67 23.72
C LEU A 459 -5.44 4.71 24.86
N ARG A 460 -6.11 4.78 26.02
CA ARG A 460 -5.92 3.80 27.09
C ARG A 460 -6.35 2.39 26.67
N GLU A 461 -7.47 2.29 25.96
CA GLU A 461 -8.00 1.01 25.48
C GLU A 461 -7.14 0.36 24.39
N SER A 462 -6.37 1.14 23.62
CA SER A 462 -5.47 0.58 22.60
C SER A 462 -4.25 -0.14 23.20
N GLY A 463 -3.89 0.16 24.45
CA GLY A 463 -2.70 -0.40 25.11
C GLY A 463 -1.37 0.15 24.60
N ILE A 464 -1.38 1.10 23.66
CA ILE A 464 -0.16 1.73 23.11
C ILE A 464 0.39 2.71 24.15
N GLN A 465 1.59 2.42 24.68
CA GLN A 465 2.14 3.15 25.82
C GLN A 465 2.88 4.42 25.38
N ARG A 466 3.78 4.30 24.40
CA ARG A 466 4.67 5.37 23.91
C ARG A 466 4.02 6.18 22.81
N ARG A 467 3.77 7.46 23.08
CA ARG A 467 2.94 8.32 22.24
C ARG A 467 3.55 9.70 22.02
N ILE A 468 3.32 10.19 20.81
CA ILE A 468 3.39 11.60 20.43
C ILE A 468 1.99 11.98 19.96
N VAL A 469 1.33 12.90 20.64
CA VAL A 469 -0.01 13.38 20.27
C VAL A 469 0.09 14.84 19.89
N VAL A 470 -0.23 15.15 18.63
CA VAL A 470 -0.25 16.52 18.11
C VAL A 470 -1.69 16.90 17.78
N VAL A 471 -2.22 17.92 18.44
CA VAL A 471 -3.60 18.40 18.27
C VAL A 471 -3.58 19.81 17.68
N SER A 472 -3.90 19.92 16.39
CA SER A 472 -4.02 21.19 15.68
C SER A 472 -5.48 21.62 15.60
N ALA A 473 -5.93 22.35 16.62
CA ALA A 473 -7.29 22.87 16.70
C ALA A 473 -7.41 24.04 17.70
N CYS A 474 -8.52 24.77 17.63
CA CYS A 474 -8.90 25.74 18.66
C CYS A 474 -9.07 25.04 20.02
N TYR A 475 -8.71 25.74 21.11
CA TYR A 475 -8.85 25.24 22.49
C TYR A 475 -8.11 23.91 22.76
N SER A 476 -7.15 23.55 21.89
CA SER A 476 -6.47 22.25 21.91
C SER A 476 -5.64 22.00 23.18
N GLY A 477 -5.21 23.04 23.88
CA GLY A 477 -4.54 22.91 25.18
C GLY A 477 -5.37 22.17 26.23
N GLY A 478 -6.70 22.13 26.09
CA GLY A 478 -7.59 21.35 26.96
C GLY A 478 -7.42 19.83 26.82
N PHE A 479 -6.74 19.37 25.77
CA PHE A 479 -6.38 17.96 25.59
C PHE A 479 -5.18 17.54 26.43
N ILE A 480 -4.38 18.47 26.95
CA ILE A 480 -3.16 18.15 27.70
C ILE A 480 -3.49 17.34 28.94
N GLU A 481 -4.44 17.83 29.75
CA GLU A 481 -4.70 17.23 31.06
C GLU A 481 -5.31 15.82 30.98
N PRO A 482 -6.28 15.53 30.10
CA PRO A 482 -6.79 14.18 29.94
C PRO A 482 -5.79 13.18 29.33
N LEU A 483 -4.82 13.66 28.55
CA LEU A 483 -3.88 12.81 27.80
C LEU A 483 -2.53 12.63 28.48
N LYS A 484 -2.16 13.48 29.45
CA LYS A 484 -0.82 13.44 30.02
C LYS A 484 -0.55 12.14 30.78
N ASP A 485 0.64 11.60 30.56
CA ASP A 485 1.24 10.55 31.36
C ASP A 485 2.77 10.56 31.14
N GLU A 486 3.46 9.57 31.71
CA GLU A 486 4.93 9.49 31.70
C GLU A 486 5.53 9.31 30.29
N HIS A 487 4.79 8.70 29.36
CA HIS A 487 5.27 8.29 28.03
C HIS A 487 4.47 8.92 26.88
N THR A 488 3.81 10.05 27.14
CA THR A 488 3.08 10.81 26.14
C THR A 488 3.68 12.21 26.01
N LEU A 489 4.19 12.51 24.83
CA LEU A 489 4.47 13.87 24.40
C LEU A 489 3.19 14.44 23.78
N ILE A 490 2.75 15.60 24.25
CA ILE A 490 1.55 16.29 23.76
C ILE A 490 1.97 17.65 23.22
N ILE A 491 1.53 17.96 22.00
CA ILE A 491 1.76 19.25 21.35
C ILE A 491 0.41 19.79 20.90
N THR A 492 0.09 21.04 21.25
CA THR A 492 -1.20 21.68 20.92
C THR A 492 -0.98 22.99 20.18
N ALA A 493 -1.81 23.26 19.18
CA ALA A 493 -1.73 24.48 18.38
C ALA A 493 -2.19 25.74 19.13
N ALA A 494 -2.94 25.58 20.21
CA ALA A 494 -3.40 26.66 21.05
C ALA A 494 -3.46 26.27 22.53
N ARG A 495 -3.52 27.27 23.39
CA ARG A 495 -3.83 27.13 24.81
C ARG A 495 -5.30 26.71 25.02
N ALA A 496 -5.59 26.15 26.18
CA ALA A 496 -6.90 25.57 26.50
C ALA A 496 -8.09 26.54 26.35
N ASP A 497 -7.88 27.84 26.58
CA ASP A 497 -8.89 28.90 26.53
C ASP A 497 -8.72 29.82 25.31
N ARG A 498 -7.93 29.43 24.30
CA ARG A 498 -7.61 30.24 23.13
C ARG A 498 -7.97 29.56 21.81
N THR A 499 -8.31 30.35 20.80
CA THR A 499 -8.49 29.88 19.42
C THR A 499 -7.15 29.78 18.68
N SER A 500 -7.05 28.87 17.72
CA SER A 500 -5.93 28.79 16.76
C SER A 500 -6.33 29.40 15.42
N PHE A 501 -5.37 29.93 14.66
CA PHE A 501 -5.63 30.60 13.37
C PHE A 501 -5.25 29.73 12.15
N GLY A 502 -5.74 30.12 10.97
CA GLY A 502 -5.39 29.49 9.70
C GLY A 502 -6.35 28.38 9.22
N CYS A 503 -7.52 28.22 9.84
CA CYS A 503 -8.51 27.20 9.46
C CYS A 503 -9.43 27.63 8.29
N ALA A 504 -9.03 28.62 7.49
CA ALA A 504 -9.81 29.05 6.33
C ALA A 504 -9.72 28.02 5.19
N ASP A 505 -10.81 27.86 4.44
CA ASP A 505 -10.96 26.80 3.43
C ASP A 505 -10.10 27.01 2.17
N ASP A 506 -9.52 28.20 2.00
CA ASP A 506 -8.54 28.55 0.96
C ASP A 506 -7.09 28.31 1.41
N ASN A 507 -6.85 27.98 2.68
CA ASN A 507 -5.50 27.72 3.19
C ASN A 507 -5.03 26.30 2.90
N ASP A 508 -3.78 26.16 2.48
CA ASP A 508 -3.14 24.86 2.31
C ASP A 508 -2.78 24.16 3.63
N PHE A 509 -2.70 24.92 4.73
CA PHE A 509 -2.33 24.47 6.07
C PHE A 509 -2.90 25.40 7.15
N THR A 510 -3.11 24.87 8.35
CA THR A 510 -3.26 25.70 9.55
C THR A 510 -1.95 26.44 9.86
N TYR A 511 -1.99 27.54 10.62
CA TYR A 511 -0.76 28.27 10.95
C TYR A 511 0.21 27.38 11.72
N PHE A 512 -0.31 26.68 12.72
CA PHE A 512 0.51 25.78 13.51
C PHE A 512 1.09 24.63 12.67
N GLY A 513 0.29 23.94 11.86
CA GLY A 513 0.81 22.83 11.05
C GLY A 513 1.80 23.28 9.97
N ARG A 514 1.60 24.46 9.36
CA ARG A 514 2.59 25.06 8.44
C ARG A 514 3.90 25.35 9.15
N ALA A 515 3.84 25.93 10.34
CA ALA A 515 5.02 26.27 11.12
C ALA A 515 5.76 25.01 11.59
N PHE A 516 5.03 24.05 12.16
CA PHE A 516 5.60 22.85 12.76
C PHE A 516 6.07 21.82 11.72
N PHE A 517 5.19 21.35 10.83
CA PHE A 517 5.55 20.33 9.83
C PHE A 517 6.15 20.92 8.57
N GLY A 518 5.59 22.02 8.06
CA GLY A 518 6.01 22.60 6.79
C GLY A 518 7.35 23.34 6.83
N GLN A 519 7.73 23.88 7.98
CA GLN A 519 8.95 24.70 8.11
C GLN A 519 9.93 24.17 9.15
N ALA A 520 9.46 23.84 10.37
CA ALA A 520 10.36 23.50 11.45
C ALA A 520 10.89 22.06 11.35
N LEU A 521 10.01 21.06 11.27
CA LEU A 521 10.41 19.65 11.13
C LEU A 521 11.03 19.32 9.77
N ALA A 522 10.69 20.08 8.72
CA ALA A 522 11.29 19.90 7.40
C ALA A 522 12.79 20.28 7.34
N GLN A 523 13.34 20.92 8.38
CA GLN A 523 14.75 21.29 8.44
C GLN A 523 15.65 20.09 8.81
N PRO A 524 16.80 19.92 8.12
CA PRO A 524 17.75 18.86 8.46
C PRO A 524 18.22 18.96 9.91
N GLY A 525 18.12 17.86 10.67
CA GLY A 525 18.56 17.79 12.05
C GLY A 525 17.61 18.43 13.07
N ALA A 526 16.40 18.84 12.66
CA ALA A 526 15.37 19.29 13.59
C ALA A 526 14.90 18.12 14.49
N THR A 527 14.79 18.41 15.78
CA THR A 527 14.17 17.53 16.78
C THR A 527 12.74 18.01 17.07
N LEU A 528 11.93 17.22 17.79
CA LEU A 528 10.56 17.63 18.12
C LEU A 528 10.55 18.89 19.00
N SER A 529 11.44 18.97 19.99
CA SER A 529 11.52 20.12 20.90
C SER A 529 11.99 21.40 20.19
N THR A 530 13.04 21.30 19.36
CA THR A 530 13.57 22.44 18.60
C THR A 530 12.58 22.90 17.53
N ALA A 531 11.90 21.95 16.87
CA ALA A 531 10.87 22.27 15.91
C ALA A 531 9.65 22.96 16.56
N PHE A 532 9.23 22.51 17.75
CA PHE A 532 8.14 23.16 18.49
C PHE A 532 8.51 24.59 18.91
N ALA A 533 9.73 24.80 19.42
CA ALA A 533 10.20 26.14 19.82
C ALA A 533 10.20 27.10 18.62
N HIS A 534 10.70 26.64 17.47
CA HIS A 534 10.69 27.42 16.24
C HIS A 534 9.27 27.69 15.72
N ALA A 535 8.42 26.66 15.69
CA ALA A 535 7.03 26.81 15.25
C ALA A 535 6.24 27.79 16.13
N SER A 536 6.44 27.75 17.45
CA SER A 536 5.81 28.67 18.39
C SER A 536 6.23 30.13 18.15
N ALA A 537 7.50 30.36 17.82
CA ALA A 537 8.00 31.69 17.46
C ALA A 537 7.37 32.20 16.15
N LEU A 538 7.28 31.34 15.12
CA LEU A 538 6.66 31.68 13.84
C LEU A 538 5.17 31.99 13.98
N VAL A 539 4.43 31.17 14.73
CA VAL A 539 3.00 31.40 14.97
C VAL A 539 2.77 32.74 15.65
N ARG A 540 3.56 33.05 16.70
CA ARG A 540 3.48 34.34 17.39
C ARG A 540 3.78 35.52 16.46
N GLN A 541 4.76 35.37 15.56
CA GLN A 541 5.09 36.38 14.56
C GLN A 541 3.92 36.61 13.59
N TRP A 542 3.39 35.54 12.99
CA TRP A 542 2.31 35.64 11.99
C TRP A 542 1.03 36.22 12.58
N GLU A 543 0.69 35.86 13.81
CA GLU A 543 -0.47 36.43 14.51
C GLU A 543 -0.26 37.92 14.81
N GLY A 544 0.96 38.34 15.18
CA GLY A 544 1.28 39.76 15.36
C GLY A 544 1.21 40.57 14.07
N GLU A 545 1.65 40.01 12.94
CA GLU A 545 1.54 40.63 11.62
C GLU A 545 0.08 40.73 11.14
N HIS A 546 -0.75 39.72 11.43
CA HIS A 546 -2.19 39.73 11.11
C HIS A 546 -2.95 40.84 11.83
N ASP A 547 -2.62 41.08 13.10
CA ASP A 547 -3.18 42.19 13.86
C ASP A 547 -2.82 43.56 13.29
N HIS A 548 -1.55 43.74 12.91
CA HIS A 548 -1.08 44.98 12.32
C HIS A 548 -1.74 45.27 10.97
N ALA A 549 -2.02 44.22 10.17
CA ALA A 549 -2.73 44.35 8.90
C ALA A 549 -4.23 44.70 9.05
N GLN A 550 -4.83 44.42 10.21
CA GLN A 550 -6.24 44.74 10.52
C GLN A 550 -6.41 46.05 11.31
N ALA A 551 -5.33 46.76 11.62
CA ALA A 551 -5.40 48.07 12.28
C ALA A 551 -6.05 49.12 11.36
N PRO A 552 -7.02 49.93 11.84
CA PRO A 552 -7.73 50.87 10.98
C PRO A 552 -6.78 51.95 10.43
N THR A 553 -6.87 52.22 9.12
CA THR A 553 -6.21 53.36 8.48
C THR A 553 -6.71 54.68 9.07
N GLN A 554 -5.82 55.66 9.24
CA GLN A 554 -6.04 56.94 9.95
C GLN A 554 -7.29 57.74 9.51
N THR A 555 -7.90 57.44 8.38
CA THR A 555 -9.14 58.05 7.88
C THR A 555 -10.44 57.55 8.55
N GLN A 556 -10.41 56.48 9.36
CA GLN A 556 -11.58 55.97 10.09
C GLN A 556 -11.56 56.30 11.60
N ALA A 557 -10.57 57.07 12.07
CA ALA A 557 -10.30 57.29 13.48
C ALA A 557 -11.21 58.33 14.17
N SER A 558 -12.22 58.90 13.51
CA SER A 558 -13.02 59.97 14.13
C SER A 558 -14.14 59.49 15.06
N HIS A 559 -14.63 58.25 15.01
CA HIS A 559 -15.82 57.83 15.80
C HIS A 559 -15.77 56.44 16.46
N ALA A 560 -14.61 55.81 16.65
CA ALA A 560 -14.53 54.53 17.37
C ALA A 560 -13.95 54.72 18.79
N THR A 561 -14.81 54.60 19.80
CA THR A 561 -14.44 54.47 21.20
C THR A 561 -13.39 53.35 21.35
N GLN A 562 -12.20 53.70 21.85
CA GLN A 562 -11.10 52.77 22.12
C GLN A 562 -11.54 51.73 23.16
N THR A 563 -12.15 50.64 22.70
CA THR A 563 -12.15 49.39 23.44
C THR A 563 -10.88 48.68 22.99
N GLN A 564 -9.84 48.70 23.83
CA GLN A 564 -8.65 47.88 23.60
C GLN A 564 -9.09 46.42 23.50
N ARG A 565 -9.27 45.90 22.27
CA ARG A 565 -9.33 44.47 22.04
C ARG A 565 -7.95 43.94 22.39
N SER A 566 -7.82 43.27 23.54
CA SER A 566 -6.61 42.50 23.82
C SER A 566 -6.52 41.39 22.78
N THR A 567 -5.56 41.44 21.87
CA THR A 567 -5.34 40.32 20.96
C THR A 567 -5.05 39.07 21.79
N GLN A 568 -5.86 38.04 21.57
CA GLN A 568 -5.67 36.75 22.18
C GLN A 568 -4.89 35.87 21.19
N TYR A 569 -3.58 35.78 21.38
CA TYR A 569 -2.70 34.88 20.64
C TYR A 569 -3.02 33.41 20.95
N SER A 570 -2.76 32.51 20.00
CA SER A 570 -3.08 31.09 20.16
C SER A 570 -2.25 30.43 21.27
N GLU A 571 -0.99 30.83 21.42
CA GLU A 571 -0.03 30.31 22.42
C GLU A 571 0.11 28.77 22.35
N PRO A 572 0.75 28.21 21.30
CA PRO A 572 0.99 26.77 21.19
C PRO A 572 1.69 26.20 22.43
N GLN A 573 1.36 24.96 22.81
CA GLN A 573 1.89 24.34 24.03
C GLN A 573 2.52 22.97 23.73
N MET A 574 3.54 22.61 24.51
CA MET A 574 4.18 21.30 24.51
C MET A 574 4.28 20.80 25.94
N HIS A 575 3.83 19.56 26.18
CA HIS A 575 3.85 18.91 27.48
C HIS A 575 4.41 17.49 27.36
N GLY A 576 5.37 17.14 28.21
CA GLY A 576 5.93 15.80 28.33
C GLY A 576 6.98 15.79 29.43
N THR A 577 7.34 14.60 29.94
CA THR A 577 8.44 14.51 30.92
C THR A 577 9.76 14.86 30.22
N PRO A 578 10.70 15.57 30.90
CA PRO A 578 11.98 15.93 30.28
C PRO A 578 12.76 14.72 29.76
N ALA A 579 12.71 13.60 30.48
CA ALA A 579 13.36 12.36 30.07
C ALA A 579 12.72 11.77 28.79
N TRP A 580 11.40 11.78 28.70
CA TRP A 580 10.69 11.29 27.52
C TRP A 580 10.95 12.17 26.29
N ILE A 581 10.92 13.50 26.45
CA ILE A 581 11.22 14.44 25.37
C ILE A 581 12.65 14.23 24.85
N ALA A 582 13.62 14.14 25.75
CA ALA A 582 15.02 13.92 25.37
C ALA A 582 15.22 12.58 24.63
N TRP A 583 14.55 11.52 25.08
CA TRP A 583 14.59 10.23 24.39
C TRP A 583 13.94 10.30 22.99
N LEU A 584 12.78 10.96 22.88
CA LEU A 584 12.08 11.12 21.61
C LEU A 584 12.88 11.96 20.61
N ASP A 585 13.52 13.04 21.05
CA ASP A 585 14.39 13.85 20.19
C ASP A 585 15.54 13.02 19.61
N GLN A 586 16.11 12.09 20.38
CA GLN A 586 17.13 11.15 19.89
C GLN A 586 16.55 10.17 18.87
N GLN A 587 15.38 9.58 19.11
CA GLN A 587 14.76 8.66 18.14
C GLN A 587 14.35 9.40 16.85
N TRP A 588 13.85 10.63 16.97
CA TRP A 588 13.43 11.44 15.83
C TRP A 588 14.57 11.69 14.84
N LEU A 589 15.77 11.99 15.36
CA LEU A 589 16.99 12.12 14.56
C LEU A 589 17.38 10.80 13.89
N ARG A 590 17.24 9.66 14.59
CA ARG A 590 17.56 8.34 14.04
C ARG A 590 16.64 7.98 12.87
N TRP A 591 15.33 8.19 13.01
CA TRP A 591 14.38 7.96 11.91
C TRP A 591 14.71 8.84 10.69
N GLY A 592 15.03 10.12 10.93
CA GLY A 592 15.46 11.04 9.88
C GLY A 592 16.75 10.63 9.15
N GLN A 593 17.67 9.94 9.83
CA GLN A 593 18.93 9.48 9.25
C GLN A 593 18.81 8.13 8.53
N ALA A 594 18.03 7.19 9.08
CA ALA A 594 17.88 5.85 8.54
C ALA A 594 17.32 5.83 7.10
N HIS A 595 16.51 6.82 6.73
CA HIS A 595 15.94 6.94 5.39
C HIS A 595 16.96 7.51 4.35
N ASN A 596 17.91 8.33 4.78
CA ASN A 596 18.91 8.94 3.88
C ASN A 596 20.01 7.95 3.46
N THR A 597 20.33 6.95 4.28
CA THR A 597 21.31 5.90 3.96
C THR A 597 20.80 4.85 2.96
N THR A 598 19.49 4.72 2.79
CA THR A 598 18.89 3.82 1.78
C THR A 598 18.90 4.43 0.38
N GLN A 599 18.83 5.77 0.25
CA GLN A 599 18.92 6.45 -1.04
C GLN A 599 20.34 6.62 -1.58
N SER A 600 21.38 6.54 -0.72
CA SER A 600 22.78 6.75 -1.13
C SER A 600 23.48 5.49 -1.68
N LYS A 601 22.75 4.38 -1.90
CA LYS A 601 23.29 3.11 -2.40
C LYS A 601 22.97 2.81 -3.88
N THR A 602 22.59 3.82 -4.66
CA THR A 602 22.56 3.73 -6.13
C THR A 602 23.84 4.36 -6.67
N PRO A 603 24.82 3.62 -7.20
CA PRO A 603 25.93 4.23 -7.91
C PRO A 603 25.38 4.85 -9.20
N LEU A 604 25.56 6.16 -9.34
CA LEU A 604 25.59 6.82 -10.65
C LEU A 604 26.78 6.26 -11.44
N ASN A 605 26.61 5.10 -12.06
CA ASN A 605 27.53 4.63 -13.09
C ASN A 605 27.09 5.20 -14.43
N GLY A 606 27.83 6.21 -14.87
CA GLY A 606 27.67 6.79 -16.19
C GLY A 606 28.14 5.87 -17.30
N ARG A 607 27.40 5.90 -18.41
CA ARG A 607 27.88 6.31 -19.72
C ARG A 607 26.71 6.63 -20.64
#